data_AF-A0A4S4NAQ0-F1
#
_entry.id   AF-A0A4S4NAQ0-F1
#
_cell.length_a   1.000
_cell.length_b   1.000
_cell.length_c   1.000
_cell.angle_alpha   90.00
_cell.angle_beta   90.00
_cell.angle_gamma   90.00
#
_symmetry.space_group_name_H-M   'P 1'
#
loop_
_entity.id
_entity.type
_entity.pdbx_description
1 polymer ?
#
loop_
_entity_poly.entity_id
_entity_poly.type
_entity_poly.pdbx_seq_one_letter_code
_entity_poly.pdbx_strand_id
1 'polypeptide(L)'
;MLFVLPVCLTGQSESDYTRALARSLGGRTEVSVTSGRVDILTDVHAIEVDWAPKWKESIGQALWYGLQTNRRAGIILILRDPGDRKYFIQLNAALTHGGLEGKIKTWVYPDDFPDITPESRAAAPEQPAADQQYWLSTNSGKRHRRGCRWFAESRGRYCTVEEGVAAQCCH
;
A
#
# COMPACT_ATOMS: atom_id res chain seq x y z
N MET A 1 19.27 -35.04 8.61
CA MET A 1 19.24 -34.06 7.51
C MET A 1 18.64 -32.77 8.05
N LEU A 2 19.44 -31.71 8.13
CA LEU A 2 18.97 -30.39 8.57
C LEU A 2 18.28 -29.74 7.35
N PHE A 3 16.96 -29.64 7.36
CA PHE A 3 16.22 -28.88 6.35
C PHE A 3 16.36 -27.39 6.68
N VAL A 4 17.22 -26.69 5.94
CA VAL A 4 17.22 -25.23 5.92
C VAL A 4 16.02 -24.81 5.07
N LEU A 5 14.97 -24.32 5.73
CA LEU A 5 13.86 -23.68 5.03
C LEU A 5 14.39 -22.47 4.24
N PRO A 6 14.03 -22.31 2.96
CA PRO A 6 14.47 -21.16 2.20
C PRO A 6 13.81 -19.92 2.80
N VAL A 7 14.63 -19.00 3.31
CA VAL A 7 14.17 -17.66 3.66
C VAL A 7 13.69 -17.03 2.35
N CYS A 8 12.37 -16.94 2.16
CA CYS A 8 11.82 -16.14 1.09
C CYS A 8 12.21 -14.68 1.37
N LEU A 9 13.17 -14.15 0.60
CA LEU A 9 13.44 -12.72 0.52
C LEU A 9 12.19 -12.04 -0.06
N THR A 10 11.26 -11.64 0.80
CA THR A 10 10.10 -10.84 0.37
C THR A 10 10.60 -9.43 0.05
N GLY A 11 10.55 -9.03 -1.22
CA GLY A 11 10.81 -7.65 -1.63
C GLY A 11 9.86 -6.68 -0.90
N GLN A 12 10.34 -5.47 -0.63
CA GLN A 12 9.55 -4.43 0.04
C GLN A 12 8.33 -4.05 -0.82
N SER A 13 7.16 -3.91 -0.18
CA SER A 13 5.92 -3.55 -0.88
C SER A 13 5.78 -2.03 -1.01
N GLU A 14 4.99 -1.54 -1.97
CA GLU A 14 4.64 -0.10 -2.12
C GLU A 14 4.10 0.50 -0.81
N SER A 15 3.36 -0.30 -0.03
CA SER A 15 2.85 0.09 1.30
C SER A 15 3.97 0.31 2.33
N ASP A 16 5.08 -0.43 2.26
CA ASP A 16 6.21 -0.24 3.16
C ASP A 16 6.92 1.10 2.86
N TYR A 17 7.12 1.43 1.58
CA TYR A 17 7.62 2.74 1.15
C TYR A 17 6.67 3.86 1.58
N THR A 18 5.38 3.72 1.28
CA THR A 18 4.35 4.71 1.64
C THR A 18 4.37 5.02 3.13
N ARG A 19 4.48 3.99 3.98
CA ARG A 19 4.54 4.16 5.43
C ARG A 19 5.80 4.87 5.89
N ALA A 20 6.97 4.50 5.35
CA ALA A 20 8.24 5.11 5.71
C ALA A 20 8.29 6.59 5.28
N LEU A 21 7.85 6.88 4.06
CA LEU A 21 7.74 8.24 3.51
C LEU A 21 6.74 9.08 4.30
N ALA A 22 5.57 8.54 4.64
CA ALA A 22 4.57 9.27 5.41
C ALA A 22 5.08 9.69 6.79
N ARG A 23 5.84 8.81 7.48
CA ARG A 23 6.49 9.16 8.76
C ARG A 23 7.44 10.33 8.60
N SER A 24 8.27 10.31 7.55
CA SER A 24 9.21 11.41 7.25
C SER A 24 8.50 12.72 6.94
N LEU A 25 7.39 12.65 6.19
CA LEU A 25 6.61 13.81 5.76
C LEU A 25 5.61 14.32 6.81
N GLY A 26 5.51 13.68 7.98
CA GLY A 26 4.46 13.98 8.97
C GLY A 26 3.04 13.73 8.44
N GLY A 27 2.90 12.85 7.45
CA GLY A 27 1.65 12.56 6.76
C GLY A 27 0.87 11.40 7.36
N ARG A 28 -0.45 11.42 7.16
CA ARG A 28 -1.34 10.29 7.44
C ARG A 28 -1.42 9.37 6.22
N THR A 29 -1.32 8.07 6.42
CA THR A 29 -1.40 7.10 5.32
C THR A 29 -2.83 6.64 5.06
N GLU A 30 -3.09 6.18 3.84
CA GLU A 30 -4.27 5.35 3.51
C GLU A 30 -5.61 6.07 3.84
N VAL A 31 -5.70 7.37 3.57
CA VAL A 31 -6.89 8.19 3.92
C VAL A 31 -7.99 7.99 2.88
N SER A 32 -9.12 7.42 3.30
CA SER A 32 -10.26 7.18 2.42
C SER A 32 -10.89 8.48 1.92
N VAL A 33 -11.21 8.51 0.62
CA VAL A 33 -11.95 9.59 -0.04
C VAL A 33 -13.02 8.98 -0.95
N THR A 34 -13.87 9.82 -1.55
CA THR A 34 -14.82 9.32 -2.56
C THR A 34 -14.04 8.68 -3.71
N SER A 35 -14.38 7.42 -4.01
CA SER A 35 -13.80 6.67 -5.13
C SER A 35 -12.28 6.49 -5.06
N GLY A 36 -11.71 6.36 -3.86
CA GLY A 36 -10.30 6.01 -3.73
C GLY A 36 -9.74 6.21 -2.33
N ARG A 37 -8.41 6.28 -2.26
CA ARG A 37 -7.68 6.44 -1.03
C ARG A 37 -6.38 7.16 -1.32
N VAL A 38 -6.08 8.18 -0.52
CA VAL A 38 -4.84 8.94 -0.63
C VAL A 38 -3.74 8.18 0.10
N ASP A 39 -2.64 7.88 -0.59
CA ASP A 39 -1.52 7.15 0.00
C ASP A 39 -0.88 7.92 1.16
N ILE A 40 -0.59 9.21 0.96
CA ILE A 40 -0.08 10.10 2.01
C ILE A 40 -0.80 11.45 1.97
N LEU A 41 -1.41 11.82 3.09
CA LEU A 41 -2.04 13.13 3.29
C LEU A 41 -1.27 13.94 4.33
N THR A 42 -0.65 15.02 3.89
CA THR A 42 0.02 16.04 4.74
C THR A 42 -0.84 17.28 4.84
N ASP A 43 -0.45 18.27 5.67
CA ASP A 43 -1.14 19.55 5.80
C ASP A 43 -1.30 20.34 4.49
N VAL A 44 -0.43 20.08 3.52
CA VAL A 44 -0.36 20.86 2.27
C VAL A 44 -0.58 20.02 1.00
N HIS A 45 -0.30 18.72 1.04
CA HIS A 45 -0.36 17.84 -0.14
C HIS A 45 -1.19 16.57 0.11
N ALA A 46 -1.91 16.16 -0.93
CA ALA A 46 -2.40 14.80 -1.11
C ALA A 46 -1.49 14.12 -2.14
N ILE A 47 -0.78 13.09 -1.69
CA ILE A 47 0.36 12.50 -2.40
C ILE A 47 0.01 11.07 -2.78
N GLU A 48 0.21 10.74 -4.06
CA GLU A 48 0.22 9.36 -4.56
C GLU A 48 1.66 8.82 -4.55
N VAL A 49 1.83 7.57 -4.10
CA VAL A 49 3.12 6.90 -4.03
C VAL A 49 3.07 5.65 -4.90
N ASP A 50 3.87 5.65 -5.97
CA ASP A 50 3.78 4.61 -6.99
C ASP A 50 5.15 4.10 -7.42
N TRP A 51 5.22 2.83 -7.81
CA TRP A 51 6.35 2.34 -8.59
C TRP A 51 6.51 3.13 -9.87
N ALA A 52 7.75 3.52 -10.21
CA ALA A 52 8.04 4.42 -11.32
C ALA A 52 7.36 4.09 -12.68
N PRO A 53 7.22 2.80 -13.11
CA PRO A 53 6.49 2.50 -14.35
C PRO A 53 5.01 2.90 -14.36
N LYS A 54 4.37 3.10 -13.20
CA LYS A 54 2.96 3.50 -13.02
C LYS A 54 2.74 5.02 -13.07
N TRP A 55 3.74 5.78 -13.53
CA TRP A 55 3.70 7.25 -13.46
C TRP A 55 2.50 7.89 -14.17
N LYS A 56 1.90 7.23 -15.18
CA LYS A 56 0.76 7.78 -15.92
C LYS A 56 -0.50 7.78 -15.07
N GLU A 57 -0.71 6.68 -14.35
CA GLU A 57 -1.81 6.47 -13.41
C GLU A 57 -1.73 7.48 -12.26
N SER A 58 -0.53 7.71 -11.73
CA SER A 58 -0.29 8.62 -10.60
C SER A 58 -0.72 10.07 -10.88
N ILE A 59 -0.71 10.52 -12.14
CA ILE A 59 -1.18 11.86 -12.52
C ILE A 59 -2.67 12.02 -12.22
N GLY A 60 -3.49 11.05 -12.65
CA GLY A 60 -4.92 11.09 -12.45
C GLY A 60 -5.30 10.99 -10.98
N GLN A 61 -4.64 10.08 -10.25
CA GLN A 61 -4.85 9.88 -8.82
C GLN A 61 -4.45 11.12 -8.01
N ALA A 62 -3.26 11.67 -8.23
CA ALA A 62 -2.82 12.86 -7.50
C ALA A 62 -3.75 14.07 -7.70
N LEU A 63 -4.22 14.28 -8.94
CA LEU A 63 -5.20 15.34 -9.24
C LEU A 63 -6.54 15.10 -8.54
N TRP A 64 -7.08 13.87 -8.62
CA TRP A 64 -8.34 13.50 -7.99
C TRP A 64 -8.26 13.65 -6.47
N TYR A 65 -7.18 13.19 -5.85
CA TYR A 65 -6.99 13.24 -4.41
C TYR A 65 -6.73 14.66 -3.90
N GLY A 66 -5.98 15.48 -4.64
CA GLY A 66 -5.84 16.90 -4.34
C GLY A 66 -7.20 17.62 -4.32
N LEU A 67 -8.05 17.33 -5.32
CA LEU A 67 -9.41 17.87 -5.40
C LEU A 67 -10.27 17.44 -4.20
N GLN A 68 -10.31 16.13 -3.87
CA GLN A 68 -11.17 15.60 -2.81
C GLN A 68 -10.78 16.11 -1.40
N THR A 69 -9.51 16.43 -1.20
CA THR A 69 -8.98 16.82 0.11
C THR A 69 -8.74 18.32 0.26
N ASN A 70 -8.96 19.09 -0.81
CA ASN A 70 -8.57 20.51 -0.91
C ASN A 70 -7.08 20.72 -0.55
N ARG A 71 -6.22 19.85 -1.10
CA ARG A 71 -4.75 19.90 -0.95
C ARG A 71 -4.08 19.94 -2.31
N ARG A 72 -2.81 20.34 -2.33
CA ARG A 72 -2.02 20.32 -3.57
C ARG A 72 -1.74 18.88 -3.98
N ALA A 73 -1.81 18.60 -5.27
CA ALA A 73 -1.47 17.29 -5.80
C ALA A 73 0.04 17.01 -5.66
N GLY A 74 0.39 15.81 -5.21
CA GLY A 74 1.77 15.34 -5.10
C GLY A 74 1.94 13.94 -5.66
N ILE A 75 3.12 13.64 -6.20
CA ILE A 75 3.51 12.30 -6.67
C ILE A 75 4.90 11.98 -6.16
N ILE A 76 5.08 10.81 -5.54
CA ILE A 76 6.39 10.22 -5.27
C ILE A 76 6.54 8.97 -6.13
N LEU A 77 7.54 8.94 -7.01
CA LEU A 77 7.88 7.72 -7.74
C LEU A 77 8.97 6.94 -7.00
N ILE A 78 8.75 5.63 -6.82
CA ILE A 78 9.74 4.70 -6.27
C ILE A 78 10.54 4.09 -7.41
N LEU A 79 11.85 4.38 -7.46
CA LEU A 79 12.80 3.74 -8.38
C LEU A 79 13.29 2.42 -7.79
N ARG A 80 13.26 1.33 -8.57
CA ARG A 80 13.88 0.04 -8.18
C ARG A 80 15.34 -0.04 -8.56
N ASP A 81 15.68 0.55 -9.70
CA ASP A 81 17.03 0.58 -10.25
C ASP A 81 17.28 1.89 -11.01
N PRO A 82 18.54 2.23 -11.33
CA PRO A 82 18.86 3.48 -12.02
C PRO A 82 18.15 3.67 -13.37
N GLY A 83 17.76 2.58 -14.04
CA GLY A 83 17.03 2.61 -15.31
C GLY A 83 15.59 3.10 -15.19
N ASP A 84 15.00 3.06 -14.00
CA ASP A 84 13.66 3.61 -13.74
C ASP A 84 13.63 5.14 -13.83
N ARG A 85 14.79 5.82 -13.78
CA ARG A 85 14.88 7.29 -13.86
C ARG A 85 14.24 7.87 -15.13
N LYS A 86 14.19 7.09 -16.21
CA LYS A 86 13.47 7.46 -17.45
C LYS A 86 12.00 7.77 -17.20
N TYR A 87 11.34 7.09 -16.25
CA TYR A 87 9.93 7.31 -15.95
C TYR A 87 9.70 8.64 -15.23
N PHE A 88 10.62 9.04 -14.34
CA PHE A 88 10.55 10.37 -13.72
C PHE A 88 10.73 11.49 -14.76
N ILE A 89 11.63 11.30 -15.73
CA ILE A 89 11.78 12.24 -16.86
C ILE A 89 10.50 12.30 -17.70
N GLN A 90 9.91 11.14 -18.03
CA GLN A 90 8.65 11.06 -18.77
C GLN A 90 7.49 11.73 -18.03
N LEU A 91 7.35 11.51 -16.72
CA LEU A 91 6.36 12.16 -15.87
C LEU A 91 6.48 13.68 -15.97
N ASN A 92 7.67 14.23 -15.68
CA ASN A 92 7.84 15.69 -15.69
C ASN A 92 7.66 16.27 -17.10
N ALA A 93 8.14 15.61 -18.15
CA ALA A 93 7.92 16.03 -19.53
C ALA A 93 6.42 16.05 -19.91
N ALA A 94 5.65 15.04 -19.48
CA ALA A 94 4.21 14.99 -19.68
C ALA A 94 3.47 16.08 -18.88
N LEU A 95 3.89 16.37 -17.64
CA LEU A 95 3.34 17.46 -16.84
C LEU A 95 3.60 18.82 -17.48
N THR A 96 4.81 19.07 -17.98
CA THR A 96 5.14 20.29 -18.72
C THR A 96 4.29 20.39 -19.99
N HIS A 97 4.22 19.33 -20.81
CA HIS A 97 3.40 19.31 -22.03
C HIS A 97 1.91 19.59 -21.75
N GLY A 98 1.37 19.02 -20.65
CA GLY A 98 -0.01 19.22 -20.23
C GLY A 98 -0.29 20.52 -19.47
N GLY A 99 0.71 21.40 -19.27
CA GLY A 99 0.55 22.64 -18.49
C GLY A 99 0.21 22.39 -17.01
N LEU A 100 0.67 21.26 -16.47
CA LEU A 100 0.52 20.83 -15.08
C LEU A 100 1.81 20.98 -14.26
N GLU A 101 2.90 21.42 -14.89
CA GLU A 101 4.14 21.79 -14.20
C GLU A 101 3.86 22.83 -13.09
N GLY A 102 4.44 22.61 -11.91
CA GLY A 102 4.21 23.42 -10.72
C GLY A 102 2.85 23.21 -10.03
N LYS A 103 1.85 22.64 -10.72
CA LYS A 103 0.53 22.29 -10.14
C LYS A 103 0.55 20.96 -9.42
N ILE A 104 1.33 20.00 -9.93
CA ILE A 104 1.63 18.73 -9.25
C ILE A 104 3.08 18.77 -8.79
N LYS A 105 3.31 18.62 -7.49
CA LYS A 105 4.66 18.51 -6.94
C LYS A 105 5.15 17.08 -7.10
N THR A 106 6.32 16.90 -7.71
CA THR A 106 6.92 15.58 -7.93
C THR A 106 8.15 15.40 -7.04
N TRP A 107 8.34 14.17 -6.57
CA TRP A 107 9.54 13.68 -5.90
C TRP A 107 9.89 12.29 -6.42
N VAL A 108 11.09 11.84 -6.12
CA VAL A 108 11.59 10.52 -6.47
C VAL A 108 12.35 9.90 -5.30
N TYR A 109 12.00 8.66 -4.95
CA TYR A 109 12.74 7.85 -4.01
C TYR A 109 13.77 6.98 -4.77
N PRO A 110 15.02 6.86 -4.29
CA PRO A 110 15.53 7.39 -3.03
C PRO A 110 16.10 8.82 -3.10
N ASP A 111 16.27 9.42 -4.27
CA ASP A 111 17.06 10.67 -4.42
C ASP A 111 16.59 11.83 -3.51
N ASP A 112 15.27 12.03 -3.35
CA ASP A 112 14.69 13.06 -2.48
C ASP A 112 14.53 12.62 -1.02
N PHE A 113 14.80 11.35 -0.71
CA PHE A 113 14.60 10.72 0.59
C PHE A 113 15.77 9.76 0.95
N PRO A 114 17.03 10.21 0.89
CA PRO A 114 18.19 9.31 0.98
C PRO A 114 18.32 8.58 2.32
N ASP A 115 17.77 9.17 3.39
CA ASP A 115 17.85 8.64 4.75
C ASP A 115 16.67 7.74 5.11
N ILE A 116 15.72 7.52 4.19
CA ILE A 116 14.53 6.71 4.44
C ILE A 116 14.80 5.29 3.98
N THR A 117 14.69 4.34 4.91
CA THR A 117 14.72 2.91 4.60
C THR A 117 13.35 2.31 4.90
N PRO A 118 12.64 1.76 3.90
CA PRO A 118 11.38 1.09 4.15
C PRO A 118 11.62 -0.26 4.81
N GLU A 119 11.07 -0.41 6.01
CA GLU A 119 11.09 -1.68 6.73
C GLU A 119 9.98 -2.57 6.17
N SER A 120 10.33 -3.78 5.72
CA SER A 120 9.31 -4.79 5.45
C SER A 120 8.56 -5.06 6.74
N ARG A 121 7.23 -5.20 6.65
CA ARG A 121 6.44 -5.63 7.80
C ARG A 121 7.04 -6.95 8.29
N ALA A 122 7.54 -6.98 9.53
CA ALA A 122 7.90 -8.25 10.16
C ALA A 122 6.70 -9.18 9.99
N ALA A 123 6.95 -10.42 9.53
CA ALA A 123 5.90 -11.42 9.46
C ALA A 123 5.13 -11.39 10.78
N ALA A 124 3.80 -11.33 10.71
CA ALA A 124 2.98 -11.46 11.91
C ALA A 124 3.50 -12.68 12.68
N PRO A 125 3.67 -12.59 14.02
CA PRO A 125 4.21 -13.70 14.80
C PRO A 125 3.48 -14.98 14.38
N GLU A 126 4.25 -16.04 14.12
CA GLU A 126 3.74 -17.34 13.72
C GLU A 126 2.70 -17.76 14.76
N GLN A 127 1.43 -17.57 14.44
CA GLN A 127 0.35 -17.94 15.34
C GLN A 127 0.39 -19.46 15.44
N PRO A 128 0.23 -20.03 16.65
CA PRO A 128 0.17 -21.48 16.82
C PRO A 128 -0.85 -22.02 15.82
N ALA A 129 -0.49 -23.11 15.12
CA ALA A 129 -1.29 -23.70 14.05
C ALA A 129 -2.76 -23.74 14.48
N ALA A 130 -3.55 -22.80 13.94
CA ALA A 130 -4.95 -22.71 14.26
C ALA A 130 -5.57 -24.06 13.89
N ASP A 131 -6.22 -24.69 14.85
CA ASP A 131 -7.04 -25.86 14.55
C ASP A 131 -7.93 -25.47 13.36
N GLN A 132 -7.99 -26.33 12.34
CA GLN A 132 -8.68 -26.06 11.06
C GLN A 132 -10.21 -26.05 11.24
N GLN A 133 -10.68 -25.58 12.39
CA GLN A 133 -12.06 -25.37 12.80
C GLN A 133 -12.57 -24.00 12.37
N TYR A 134 -11.71 -22.98 12.24
CA TYR A 134 -12.15 -21.63 11.89
C TYR A 134 -11.33 -21.02 10.73
N TRP A 135 -12.04 -20.34 9.83
CA TRP A 135 -11.51 -19.61 8.69
C TRP A 135 -11.81 -18.13 8.83
N LEU A 136 -10.79 -17.28 8.85
CA LEU A 136 -10.93 -15.83 8.87
C LEU A 136 -10.82 -15.28 7.44
N SER A 137 -11.91 -14.66 6.98
CA SER A 137 -11.93 -13.92 5.73
C SER A 137 -11.11 -12.64 5.86
N THR A 138 -10.03 -12.49 5.12
CA THR A 138 -9.17 -11.28 5.16
C THR A 138 -9.83 -10.06 4.51
N ASN A 139 -10.82 -10.28 3.65
CA ASN A 139 -11.56 -9.20 2.99
C ASN A 139 -12.64 -8.59 3.91
N SER A 140 -13.25 -9.40 4.78
CA SER A 140 -14.41 -8.97 5.59
C SER A 140 -14.14 -8.94 7.10
N GLY A 141 -13.01 -9.50 7.55
CA GLY A 141 -12.71 -9.69 8.97
C GLY A 141 -13.67 -10.65 9.69
N LYS A 142 -14.47 -11.42 8.93
CA LYS A 142 -15.46 -12.36 9.46
C LYS A 142 -14.86 -13.75 9.61
N ARG A 143 -15.10 -14.37 10.77
CA ARG A 143 -14.69 -15.72 11.12
C ARG A 143 -15.82 -16.71 10.83
N HIS A 144 -15.53 -17.71 10.03
CA HIS A 144 -16.43 -18.80 9.65
C HIS A 144 -15.98 -20.08 10.33
N ARG A 145 -16.91 -20.87 10.89
CA ARG A 145 -16.63 -22.20 11.44
C ARG A 145 -16.67 -23.27 10.34
N ARG A 146 -16.03 -24.43 10.53
CA ARG A 146 -15.90 -25.52 9.55
C ARG A 146 -17.21 -25.96 8.87
N GLY A 147 -18.32 -25.93 9.58
CA GLY A 147 -19.65 -26.29 9.05
C GLY A 147 -20.36 -25.15 8.30
N CYS A 148 -19.81 -23.94 8.26
CA CYS A 148 -20.39 -22.83 7.52
C CYS A 148 -20.16 -23.00 6.03
N ARG A 149 -21.18 -22.69 5.21
CA ARG A 149 -21.08 -22.64 3.75
C ARG A 149 -19.90 -21.80 3.24
N TRP A 150 -19.50 -20.76 3.98
CA TRP A 150 -18.46 -19.81 3.58
C TRP A 150 -17.09 -20.13 4.19
N PHE A 151 -16.93 -21.30 4.80
CA PHE A 151 -15.65 -21.75 5.33
C PHE A 151 -14.67 -22.07 4.20
N ALA A 152 -13.48 -21.48 4.22
CA ALA A 152 -12.43 -21.66 3.20
C ALA A 152 -12.79 -21.24 1.75
N GLU A 153 -13.93 -20.59 1.54
CA GLU A 153 -14.38 -20.14 0.22
C GLU A 153 -13.86 -18.74 -0.15
N SER A 154 -13.49 -17.91 0.83
CA SER A 154 -12.96 -16.55 0.60
C SER A 154 -11.45 -16.50 0.69
N ARG A 155 -10.82 -15.45 0.14
CA ARG A 155 -9.45 -15.09 0.55
C ARG A 155 -9.38 -14.96 2.07
N GLY A 156 -8.45 -15.65 2.70
CA GLY A 156 -8.45 -15.84 4.14
C GLY A 156 -7.36 -16.77 4.64
N ARG A 157 -7.42 -17.11 5.92
CA ARG A 157 -6.55 -18.10 6.56
C ARG A 157 -7.27 -18.82 7.69
N TYR A 158 -6.74 -19.98 8.10
CA TYR A 158 -7.14 -20.59 9.36
C TYR A 158 -6.82 -19.65 10.54
N CYS A 159 -7.67 -19.68 11.55
CA CYS A 159 -7.61 -18.77 12.69
C CYS A 159 -8.14 -19.44 13.95
N THR A 160 -7.87 -18.85 15.11
CA THR A 160 -8.43 -19.32 16.38
C THR A 160 -9.84 -18.76 16.61
N VAL A 161 -10.53 -19.27 17.64
CA VAL A 161 -11.87 -18.77 18.03
C VAL A 161 -11.85 -17.33 18.53
N GLU A 162 -10.68 -16.78 18.86
CA GLU A 162 -10.52 -15.42 19.38
C GLU A 162 -10.31 -14.38 18.27
N GLU A 163 -10.04 -14.81 17.04
CA GLU A 163 -9.64 -13.93 15.94
C GLU A 163 -10.80 -13.45 15.07
N GLY A 164 -10.93 -12.14 14.87
CA GLY A 164 -11.98 -11.56 14.03
C GLY A 164 -13.38 -11.67 14.62
N VAL A 165 -14.40 -11.32 13.82
CA VAL A 165 -15.81 -11.30 14.26
C VAL A 165 -16.54 -12.53 13.74
N ALA A 166 -17.18 -13.31 14.62
CA ALA A 166 -17.98 -14.47 14.20
C ALA A 166 -19.03 -14.06 13.15
N ALA A 167 -19.05 -14.77 12.03
CA ALA A 167 -20.00 -14.50 10.97
C ALA A 167 -21.40 -14.96 11.41
N GLN A 168 -22.38 -14.06 11.36
CA GLN A 168 -23.77 -14.34 11.76
C GLN A 168 -24.45 -15.40 10.89
N CYS A 169 -23.90 -15.70 9.71
CA CYS A 169 -24.37 -16.77 8.82
C CYS A 169 -23.87 -18.18 9.20
N CYS A 170 -23.12 -18.31 10.29
CA CYS A 170 -22.67 -19.61 10.81
C CYS A 170 -23.74 -20.17 11.76
N HIS A 171 -24.70 -20.93 11.21
CA HIS A 171 -25.70 -21.69 11.98
C HIS A 171 -25.27 -23.12 12.20
#